data_AF-A0A6J5FP77-F1
#
_entry.id   AF-A0A6J5FP77-F1
#
_cell.length_a   1.000
_cell.length_b   1.000
_cell.length_c   1.000
_cell.angle_alpha   90.00
_cell.angle_beta   90.00
_cell.angle_gamma   90.00
#
_symmetry.space_group_name_H-M   'P 1'
#
loop_
_entity.id
_entity.type
_entity.pdbx_description
1 polymer ?
#
loop_
_entity_poly.entity_id
_entity_poly.type
_entity_poly.pdbx_seq_one_letter_code
_entity_poly.pdbx_strand_id
1 'polypeptide(L)'
;MSKSTAQRLLGEDLQRAEFQIGVAKGQWSLIRKVSEADWPFVYTSVQAAPRPGGPERLTVRWDVDGYGSQSPTGAFWDEVGNDFLAIDRWPKGRPNSPVESVFKVSGWSAPGKGFYHPYDRQARLNHHEWPTQNPQYVWTPQHTLTDFLTLVHRWLNCEDYLGC
;
A
#
# COMPACT_ATOMS: atom_id res chain seq x y z
N MET A 1 4.10 16.67 22.34
CA MET A 1 2.65 16.91 22.11
C MET A 1 1.93 15.58 22.34
N SER A 2 0.61 15.57 22.60
CA SER A 2 -0.12 14.29 22.70
C SER A 2 -0.34 13.73 21.30
N LYS A 3 -0.09 12.42 21.09
CA LYS A 3 -0.39 11.75 19.83
C LYS A 3 -1.88 11.89 19.49
N SER A 4 -2.18 12.10 18.21
CA SER A 4 -3.57 12.10 17.73
C SER A 4 -4.19 10.71 17.87
N THR A 5 -5.53 10.62 17.87
CA THR A 5 -6.23 9.32 17.89
C THR A 5 -5.80 8.43 16.72
N ALA A 6 -5.64 9.00 15.52
CA ALA A 6 -5.18 8.27 14.34
C ALA A 6 -3.75 7.71 14.51
N GLN A 7 -2.83 8.51 15.05
CA GLN A 7 -1.47 8.06 15.36
C GLN A 7 -1.44 6.93 16.39
N ARG A 8 -2.30 6.99 17.41
CA ARG A 8 -2.43 5.93 18.41
C ARG A 8 -2.97 4.64 17.80
N LEU A 9 -4.05 4.72 17.01
CA LEU A 9 -4.66 3.56 16.36
C LEU A 9 -3.68 2.86 15.40
N LEU A 10 -2.94 3.62 14.59
CA LEU A 10 -1.90 3.05 13.75
C LEU A 10 -0.78 2.43 14.59
N GLY A 11 -0.34 3.12 15.65
CA GLY A 11 0.68 2.58 16.55
C GLY A 11 0.27 1.25 17.16
N GLU A 12 -0.99 1.12 17.58
CA GLU A 12 -1.57 -0.14 18.08
C GLU A 12 -1.62 -1.20 16.98
N ASP A 13 -2.08 -0.86 15.77
CA ASP A 13 -2.10 -1.78 14.62
C ASP A 13 -0.72 -2.37 14.31
N LEU A 14 0.30 -1.52 14.25
CA LEU A 14 1.68 -1.94 13.97
C LEU A 14 2.27 -2.84 15.08
N GLN A 15 1.67 -2.90 16.27
CA GLN A 15 2.06 -3.83 17.34
C GLN A 15 1.22 -5.11 17.36
N ARG A 16 0.17 -5.22 16.53
CA ARG A 16 -0.68 -6.42 16.48
C ARG A 16 0.06 -7.61 15.90
N ALA A 17 -0.38 -8.80 16.30
CA ALA A 17 0.24 -10.06 15.91
C ALA A 17 0.29 -10.23 14.39
N GLU A 18 -0.74 -9.83 13.67
CA GLU A 18 -0.85 -9.94 12.22
C GLU A 18 0.27 -9.17 11.52
N PHE A 19 0.51 -7.92 11.92
CA PHE A 19 1.61 -7.13 11.38
C PHE A 19 2.97 -7.76 11.71
N GLN A 20 3.16 -8.16 12.97
CA GLN A 20 4.41 -8.72 13.47
C GLN A 20 4.73 -10.08 12.84
N ILE A 21 3.73 -10.91 12.52
CA ILE A 21 3.91 -12.18 11.81
C ILE A 21 4.47 -11.94 10.41
N GLY A 22 3.96 -10.94 9.69
CA GLY A 22 4.50 -10.60 8.37
C GLY A 22 5.92 -10.07 8.43
N VAL A 23 6.26 -9.31 9.48
CA VAL A 23 7.64 -8.90 9.77
C VAL A 23 8.53 -10.11 10.03
N ALA A 24 8.12 -11.02 10.92
CA ALA A 24 8.87 -12.22 11.27
C ALA A 24 9.09 -13.16 10.07
N LYS A 25 8.11 -13.22 9.16
CA LYS A 25 8.20 -13.99 7.89
C LYS A 25 9.01 -13.26 6.80
N GLY A 26 9.46 -12.04 7.04
CA GLY A 26 10.17 -11.22 6.07
C GLY A 26 9.30 -10.70 4.92
N GLN A 27 7.97 -10.77 5.03
CA GLN A 27 7.03 -10.31 4.00
C GLN A 27 7.06 -8.78 3.87
N TRP A 28 7.21 -8.08 4.99
CA TRP A 28 7.37 -6.63 5.03
C TRP A 28 8.18 -6.19 6.25
N SER A 29 8.58 -4.93 6.27
CA SER A 29 9.14 -4.26 7.45
C SER A 29 8.84 -2.77 7.39
N LEU A 30 8.83 -2.10 8.54
CA LEU A 30 8.91 -0.64 8.57
C LEU A 30 10.33 -0.23 8.17
N ILE A 31 10.45 0.77 7.31
CA ILE A 31 11.77 1.30 6.91
C ILE A 31 12.29 2.25 7.99
N ARG A 32 11.39 2.96 8.64
CA ARG A 32 11.67 3.80 9.79
C ARG A 32 10.52 3.78 10.77
N LYS A 33 10.82 4.11 12.02
CA LYS A 33 9.79 4.26 13.06
C LYS A 33 8.86 5.41 12.69
N VAL A 34 7.56 5.22 12.94
CA VAL A 34 6.57 6.29 12.77
C VAL A 34 6.91 7.43 13.73
N SER A 35 7.13 8.62 13.19
CA SER A 35 7.53 9.82 13.92
C SER A 35 6.49 10.93 13.75
N GLU A 36 6.48 11.93 14.65
CA GLU A 36 5.63 13.13 14.46
C GLU A 36 6.06 13.96 13.24
N ALA A 37 7.35 13.95 12.89
CA ALA A 37 7.89 14.72 11.78
C ALA A 37 7.52 14.16 10.39
N ASP A 38 7.34 12.84 10.29
CA ASP A 38 6.92 12.18 9.05
C ASP A 38 5.39 12.10 8.92
N TRP A 39 4.63 12.33 9.99
CA TRP A 39 3.18 12.16 9.97
C TRP A 39 2.52 13.10 8.93
N PRO A 40 1.58 12.62 8.10
CA PRO A 40 0.88 11.32 8.14
C PRO A 40 1.47 10.24 7.21
N PHE A 41 2.79 10.23 6.98
CA PHE A 41 3.42 9.27 6.07
C PHE A 41 4.13 8.13 6.81
N VAL A 42 3.90 6.91 6.32
CA VAL A 42 4.52 5.67 6.83
C VAL A 42 5.18 4.94 5.67
N TYR A 43 6.32 4.30 5.91
CA TYR A 43 7.12 3.69 4.85
C TYR A 43 7.40 2.24 5.19
N THR A 44 7.00 1.35 4.30
CA THR A 44 7.20 -0.09 4.44
C THR A 44 8.01 -0.63 3.28
N SER A 45 8.97 -1.50 3.58
CA SER A 45 9.63 -2.34 2.58
C SER A 45 8.82 -3.63 2.45
N VAL A 46 8.32 -3.93 1.26
CA VAL A 46 7.52 -5.13 0.96
C VAL A 46 8.35 -6.05 0.08
N GLN A 47 8.45 -7.32 0.46
CA GLN A 47 9.14 -8.34 -0.34
C GLN A 47 8.35 -8.67 -1.61
N ALA A 48 9.04 -8.78 -2.73
CA ALA A 48 8.51 -9.14 -4.03
C ALA A 48 9.16 -10.43 -4.54
N ALA A 49 8.39 -11.25 -5.26
CA ALA A 49 8.90 -12.48 -5.83
C ALA A 49 9.99 -12.17 -6.87
N PRO A 50 11.05 -12.98 -6.98
CA PRO A 50 12.08 -12.77 -8.00
C PRO A 50 11.47 -12.78 -9.40
N ARG A 51 11.71 -11.70 -10.15
CA ARG A 51 11.31 -11.54 -11.56
C ARG A 51 12.44 -10.84 -12.32
N PRO A 52 12.65 -11.15 -13.61
CA PRO A 52 13.63 -10.43 -14.42
C PRO A 52 13.39 -8.91 -14.36
N GLY A 53 14.42 -8.14 -14.01
CA GLY A 53 14.35 -6.67 -13.91
C GLY A 53 13.57 -6.12 -12.70
N GLY A 54 12.97 -6.98 -11.88
CA GLY A 54 12.26 -6.57 -10.65
C GLY A 54 13.18 -6.58 -9.43
N PRO A 55 13.01 -5.65 -8.47
CA PRO A 55 13.74 -5.67 -7.21
C PRO A 55 13.18 -6.77 -6.29
N GLU A 56 14.00 -7.26 -5.36
CA GLU A 56 13.56 -8.22 -4.32
C GLU A 56 12.61 -7.58 -3.29
N ARG A 57 12.67 -6.25 -3.16
CA ARG A 57 11.87 -5.45 -2.23
C ARG A 57 11.48 -4.13 -2.87
N LEU A 58 10.26 -3.70 -2.59
CA LEU A 58 9.72 -2.40 -3.01
C LEU A 58 9.37 -1.58 -1.78
N THR A 59 9.73 -0.30 -1.80
CA THR A 59 9.25 0.64 -0.78
C THR A 59 7.87 1.14 -1.16
N VAL A 60 6.94 1.07 -0.21
CA VAL A 60 5.61 1.67 -0.30
C VAL A 60 5.52 2.81 0.71
N ARG A 61 5.18 4.00 0.23
CA ARG A 61 4.75 5.12 1.08
C ARG A 61 3.24 5.03 1.26
N TRP A 62 2.81 5.11 2.50
CA TRP A 62 1.41 5.17 2.91
C TRP A 62 1.10 6.55 3.44
N ASP A 63 0.15 7.24 2.83
CA ASP A 63 -0.56 8.36 3.44
C ASP A 63 -1.68 7.79 4.31
N VAL A 64 -1.52 7.92 5.62
CA VAL A 64 -2.43 7.39 6.64
C VAL A 64 -3.20 8.51 7.33
N ASP A 65 -3.38 9.67 6.69
CA ASP A 65 -4.14 10.76 7.32
C ASP A 65 -5.57 10.31 7.65
N GLY A 66 -6.06 10.65 8.84
CA GLY A 66 -7.36 10.20 9.33
C GLY A 66 -7.47 8.68 9.59
N TYR A 67 -6.34 7.98 9.79
CA TYR A 67 -6.29 6.54 10.01
C TYR A 67 -7.37 6.02 10.98
N GLY A 68 -8.00 4.91 10.61
CA GLY A 68 -9.11 4.27 11.32
C GLY A 68 -10.48 4.68 10.78
N SER A 69 -10.73 5.98 10.56
CA SER A 69 -11.97 6.45 9.92
C SER A 69 -11.83 6.60 8.41
N GLN A 70 -10.62 6.92 7.94
CA GLN A 70 -10.29 7.03 6.53
C GLN A 70 -9.37 5.90 6.09
N SER A 71 -9.55 5.49 4.84
CA SER A 71 -8.66 4.53 4.18
C SER A 71 -7.32 5.20 3.85
N PRO A 72 -6.20 4.48 3.93
CA PRO A 72 -4.92 5.03 3.50
C PRO A 72 -4.83 5.14 1.96
N THR A 73 -3.81 5.84 1.48
CA THR A 73 -3.36 5.79 0.08
C THR A 73 -1.95 5.25 0.03
N GLY A 74 -1.72 4.21 -0.79
CA GLY A 74 -0.43 3.55 -0.93
C GLY A 74 0.17 3.82 -2.31
N ALA A 75 1.46 4.08 -2.38
CA ALA A 75 2.18 4.20 -3.64
C ALA A 75 3.62 3.72 -3.51
N PHE A 76 4.17 3.13 -4.57
CA PHE A 76 5.59 2.79 -4.57
C PHE A 76 6.44 4.08 -4.55
N TRP A 77 7.56 4.01 -3.84
CA TRP A 77 8.36 5.18 -3.49
C TRP A 77 9.84 4.93 -3.76
N ASP A 78 10.52 5.94 -4.28
CA ASP A 78 11.97 6.00 -4.37
C ASP A 78 12.52 6.74 -3.15
N GLU A 79 13.17 6.02 -2.24
CA GLU A 79 13.74 6.61 -1.02
C GLU A 79 14.96 7.49 -1.29
N VAL A 80 15.71 7.19 -2.36
CA VAL A 80 16.91 7.96 -2.73
C VAL A 80 16.49 9.27 -3.38
N GLY A 81 15.54 9.19 -4.32
CA GLY A 81 14.98 10.37 -4.99
C GLY A 81 14.02 11.18 -4.11
N ASN A 82 13.51 10.57 -3.02
CA ASN A 82 12.43 11.11 -2.19
C ASN A 82 11.21 11.53 -3.02
N ASP A 83 10.82 10.68 -3.96
CA ASP A 83 9.67 10.88 -4.84
C ASP A 83 8.96 9.55 -5.12
N PHE A 84 7.80 9.60 -5.77
CA PHE A 84 7.11 8.41 -6.24
C PHE A 84 8.00 7.62 -7.19
N LEU A 85 7.88 6.29 -7.15
CA LEU A 85 8.67 5.43 -8.00
C LEU A 85 8.36 5.73 -9.47
N ALA A 86 9.42 5.90 -10.27
CA ALA A 86 9.29 6.18 -11.69
C ALA A 86 8.49 5.07 -12.41
N ILE A 87 7.72 5.44 -13.43
CA ILE A 87 6.77 4.54 -14.12
C ILE A 87 7.49 3.33 -14.73
N ASP A 88 8.71 3.50 -15.24
CA ASP A 88 9.55 2.44 -15.80
C ASP A 88 10.09 1.46 -14.75
N ARG A 89 10.03 1.82 -13.47
CA ARG A 89 10.33 0.97 -12.31
C ARG A 89 9.08 0.50 -11.58
N TRP A 90 7.88 0.87 -12.04
CA TRP A 90 6.64 0.50 -11.38
C TRP A 90 6.28 -0.97 -11.66
N PRO A 91 5.84 -1.75 -10.66
CA PRO A 91 5.44 -3.14 -10.84
C PRO A 91 4.40 -3.36 -11.94
N LYS A 92 4.63 -4.38 -12.78
CA LYS A 92 3.78 -4.76 -13.90
C LYS A 92 3.04 -6.06 -13.62
N GLY A 93 1.81 -6.12 -14.12
CA GLY A 93 0.98 -7.32 -14.10
C GLY A 93 0.81 -7.94 -15.48
N ARG A 94 0.46 -9.23 -15.51
CA ARG A 94 -0.03 -9.91 -16.71
C ARG A 94 -1.26 -9.17 -17.27
N PRO A 95 -1.42 -9.08 -18.60
CA PRO A 95 -2.63 -8.50 -19.19
C PRO A 95 -3.92 -9.15 -18.67
N ASN A 96 -4.92 -8.33 -18.36
CA ASN A 96 -6.23 -8.69 -17.78
C ASN A 96 -6.15 -9.32 -16.38
N SER A 97 -5.08 -9.07 -15.63
CA SER A 97 -4.94 -9.56 -14.25
C SER A 97 -5.32 -8.49 -13.21
N PRO A 98 -5.65 -8.89 -11.97
CA PRO A 98 -5.76 -7.97 -10.84
C PRO A 98 -4.47 -7.16 -10.61
N VAL A 99 -3.29 -7.73 -10.88
CA VAL A 99 -2.01 -7.03 -10.68
C VAL A 99 -1.88 -5.86 -11.66
N GLU A 100 -2.20 -6.06 -12.94
CA GLU A 100 -2.20 -4.98 -13.93
C GLU A 100 -3.21 -3.89 -13.54
N SER A 101 -4.39 -4.31 -13.07
CA SER A 101 -5.44 -3.38 -12.67
C SER A 101 -5.03 -2.55 -11.45
N VAL A 102 -4.45 -3.16 -10.41
CA VAL A 102 -4.09 -2.48 -9.17
C VAL A 102 -2.85 -1.61 -9.32
N PHE A 103 -1.81 -2.09 -10.02
CA PHE A 103 -0.57 -1.35 -10.28
C PHE A 103 -0.65 -0.51 -11.56
N LYS A 104 -1.83 0.02 -11.85
CA LYS A 104 -2.10 0.81 -13.05
C LYS A 104 -1.41 2.17 -13.02
N VAL A 105 -0.65 2.47 -14.07
CA VAL A 105 0.12 3.72 -14.24
C VAL A 105 -0.47 4.71 -15.25
N SER A 106 -1.66 4.45 -15.78
CA SER A 106 -2.33 5.35 -16.73
C SER A 106 -3.84 5.17 -16.72
N GLY A 107 -4.59 6.13 -17.28
CA GLY A 107 -6.05 6.00 -17.43
C GLY A 107 -6.84 5.97 -16.13
N TRP A 108 -6.38 6.72 -15.11
CA TRP A 108 -7.14 7.07 -13.89
C TRP A 108 -6.54 8.32 -13.23
N SER A 109 -7.11 8.80 -12.12
CA SER A 109 -6.83 10.13 -11.55
C SER A 109 -5.56 10.25 -10.70
N ALA A 110 -4.96 9.14 -10.26
CA ALA A 110 -3.72 9.15 -9.46
C ALA A 110 -2.68 8.10 -9.93
N PRO A 111 -2.35 8.07 -11.23
CA PRO A 111 -1.45 7.07 -11.80
C PRO A 111 -0.05 7.15 -11.19
N GLY A 112 0.48 6.02 -10.72
CA GLY A 112 1.80 5.97 -10.05
C GLY A 112 1.85 6.70 -8.70
N LYS A 113 0.71 7.18 -8.18
CA LYS A 113 0.60 7.94 -6.92
C LYS A 113 -0.47 7.36 -5.97
N GLY A 114 -0.96 6.17 -6.29
CA GLY A 114 -1.95 5.41 -5.54
C GLY A 114 -2.03 3.99 -6.09
N PHE A 115 -2.76 3.10 -5.41
CA PHE A 115 -3.15 1.81 -5.95
C PHE A 115 -4.58 1.87 -6.45
N TYR A 116 -4.86 1.32 -7.63
CA TYR A 116 -6.21 1.30 -8.20
C TYR A 116 -7.03 0.16 -7.56
N HIS A 117 -7.37 0.35 -6.29
CA HIS A 117 -8.05 -0.64 -5.45
C HIS A 117 -9.06 0.06 -4.51
N PRO A 118 -10.18 -0.57 -4.11
CA PRO A 118 -11.16 0.07 -3.23
C PRO A 118 -10.64 0.49 -1.85
N TYR A 119 -9.55 -0.11 -1.35
CA TYR A 119 -8.86 0.39 -0.15
C TYR A 119 -8.05 1.66 -0.38
N ASP A 120 -7.73 2.07 -1.60
CA ASP A 120 -7.00 3.32 -1.79
C ASP A 120 -7.98 4.51 -1.78
N ARG A 121 -7.75 5.46 -0.87
CA ARG A 121 -8.57 6.67 -0.77
C ARG A 121 -8.59 7.48 -2.07
N GLN A 122 -7.47 7.62 -2.76
CA GLN A 122 -7.39 8.40 -4.01
C GLN A 122 -8.16 7.71 -5.15
N ALA A 123 -8.12 6.37 -5.22
CA ALA A 123 -8.89 5.63 -6.22
C ALA A 123 -10.40 5.79 -5.99
N ARG A 124 -10.85 5.73 -4.73
CA ARG A 124 -12.27 5.88 -4.40
C ARG A 124 -12.87 7.25 -4.71
N LEU A 125 -12.08 8.32 -4.78
CA LEU A 125 -12.59 9.67 -5.02
C LEU A 125 -13.43 9.78 -6.30
N ASN A 126 -13.11 8.97 -7.32
CA ASN A 126 -13.80 8.99 -8.62
C ASN A 126 -14.55 7.68 -8.93
N HIS A 127 -14.71 6.80 -7.93
CA HIS A 127 -15.35 5.49 -8.05
C HIS A 127 -16.39 5.27 -6.95
N HIS A 128 -17.42 6.12 -6.94
CA HIS A 128 -18.47 6.10 -5.92
C HIS A 128 -19.34 4.84 -5.95
N GLU A 129 -19.34 4.11 -7.07
CA GLU A 129 -20.02 2.83 -7.27
C GLU A 129 -19.30 1.65 -6.62
N TRP A 130 -17.98 1.75 -6.39
CA TRP A 130 -17.17 0.64 -5.89
C TRP A 130 -17.60 0.09 -4.55
N PRO A 131 -17.99 0.90 -3.54
CA PRO A 131 -18.48 0.36 -2.29
C PRO A 131 -19.68 -0.59 -2.46
N THR A 132 -20.56 -0.30 -3.43
CA THR A 132 -21.72 -1.15 -3.74
C THR A 132 -21.34 -2.38 -4.55
N GLN A 133 -20.42 -2.24 -5.52
CA GLN A 133 -19.97 -3.35 -6.37
C GLN A 133 -19.00 -4.30 -5.68
N ASN A 134 -18.25 -3.81 -4.70
CA ASN A 134 -17.18 -4.51 -3.99
C ASN A 134 -17.32 -4.34 -2.47
N PRO A 135 -18.45 -4.76 -1.87
CA PRO A 135 -18.71 -4.55 -0.45
C PRO A 135 -17.65 -5.15 0.47
N GLN A 136 -16.99 -6.23 0.05
CA GLN A 136 -15.90 -6.88 0.76
C GLN A 136 -14.61 -6.04 0.83
N TYR A 137 -14.47 -5.02 -0.02
CA TYR A 137 -13.31 -4.13 -0.05
C TYR A 137 -13.65 -2.70 0.40
N VAL A 138 -14.77 -2.53 1.10
CA VAL A 138 -15.08 -1.25 1.76
C VAL A 138 -14.22 -1.13 3.01
N TRP A 139 -13.35 -0.13 3.03
CA TRP A 139 -12.60 0.20 4.24
C TRP A 139 -13.54 0.61 5.38
N THR A 140 -13.34 0.02 6.55
CA THR A 140 -14.07 0.28 7.79
C THR A 140 -13.09 0.39 8.96
N PRO A 141 -13.51 0.86 10.14
CA PRO A 141 -12.64 0.92 11.32
C PRO A 141 -12.10 -0.44 11.83
N GLN A 142 -12.60 -1.55 11.29
CA GLN A 142 -12.08 -2.90 11.57
C GLN A 142 -10.86 -3.23 10.72
N HIS A 143 -10.65 -2.53 9.61
CA HIS A 143 -9.52 -2.72 8.73
C HIS A 143 -8.26 -2.05 9.28
N THR A 144 -7.14 -2.63 8.92
CA THR A 144 -5.80 -2.30 9.37
C THR A 144 -4.87 -2.04 8.19
N LEU A 145 -3.72 -1.41 8.45
CA LEU A 145 -2.71 -1.21 7.41
C LEU A 145 -2.18 -2.56 6.95
N THR A 146 -2.12 -3.52 7.88
CA THR A 146 -1.77 -4.92 7.63
C THR A 146 -2.67 -5.58 6.59
N ASP A 147 -3.98 -5.29 6.57
CA ASP A 147 -4.89 -5.85 5.55
C ASP A 147 -4.49 -5.40 4.14
N PHE A 148 -4.17 -4.12 3.97
CA PHE A 148 -3.74 -3.59 2.67
C PHE A 148 -2.33 -4.07 2.31
N LEU A 149 -1.40 -4.10 3.27
CA LEU A 149 -0.06 -4.66 3.08
C LEU A 149 -0.10 -6.13 2.63
N THR A 150 -1.02 -6.91 3.20
CA THR A 150 -1.21 -8.32 2.84
C THR A 150 -1.63 -8.44 1.38
N LEU A 151 -2.52 -7.57 0.90
CA LEU A 151 -2.90 -7.55 -0.52
C LEU A 151 -1.73 -7.14 -1.42
N VAL A 152 -0.98 -6.09 -1.06
CA VAL A 152 0.21 -5.65 -1.82
C VAL A 152 1.25 -6.76 -1.89
N HIS A 153 1.57 -7.41 -0.77
CA HIS A 153 2.48 -8.56 -0.74
C HIS A 153 1.97 -9.70 -1.62
N ARG A 154 0.67 -10.03 -1.54
CA ARG A 154 0.05 -11.06 -2.39
C ARG A 154 0.20 -10.74 -3.88
N TRP A 155 -0.08 -9.51 -4.29
CA TRP A 155 0.06 -9.10 -5.69
C TRP A 155 1.50 -9.14 -6.16
N LEU A 156 2.47 -8.77 -5.32
CA LEU A 156 3.90 -8.85 -5.63
C LEU A 156 4.48 -10.28 -5.61
N ASN A 157 3.69 -11.28 -5.20
CA ASN A 157 4.16 -12.67 -5.07
C ASN A 157 3.29 -13.69 -5.81
N CYS A 158 2.31 -13.26 -6.60
CA CYS A 158 1.53 -14.16 -7.45
C CYS A 158 2.15 -14.34 -8.85
N GLU A 159 1.61 -15.27 -9.62
CA GLU A 159 2.08 -15.58 -10.99
C GLU A 159 1.80 -14.46 -12.00
N ASP A 160 0.89 -13.55 -11.68
CA ASP A 160 0.56 -12.42 -12.53
C ASP A 160 1.53 -11.24 -12.35
N TYR A 161 2.35 -11.22 -11.29
CA TYR A 161 3.42 -10.24 -11.16
C TYR A 161 4.58 -10.55 -12.12
N LEU A 162 4.95 -9.57 -12.94
CA LEU A 162 5.95 -9.74 -13.99
C LEU A 162 7.29 -9.06 -13.70
N GLY A 163 7.45 -8.37 -12.56
CA GLY A 163 8.60 -7.50 -12.31
C GLY A 163 8.25 -6.03 -12.59
N CYS A 164 9.25 -5.24 -12.95
CA CYS A 164 9.12 -3.82 -13.26
C CYS A 164 9.33 -3.54 -14.75
#